data_AF-A0A4Y8MRK0-F1
#
_entry.id   AF-A0A4Y8MRK0-F1
#
_cell.length_a   1.000
_cell.length_b   1.000
_cell.length_c   1.000
_cell.angle_alpha   90.00
_cell.angle_beta   90.00
_cell.angle_gamma   90.00
#
_symmetry.space_group_name_H-M   'P 1'
#
loop_
_entity.id
_entity.type
_entity.pdbx_description
1 polymer ?
#
loop_
_entity_poly.entity_id
_entity_poly.type
_entity_poly.pdbx_seq_one_letter_code
_entity_poly.pdbx_strand_id
1 'polypeptide(L)'
;MFDAEIAAALLNRWASQAPKEECHAYLGLLREGNLHFTRKVGCMGTHGIRDTGVCCTESLFFGDGSRALRIGAPDSDTGWTRWAALQPLQ
;
A
#
# COMPACT_ATOMS: atom_id res chain seq x y z
N MET A 1 -13.27 13.92 -2.26
CA MET A 1 -12.72 12.65 -1.76
C MET A 1 -11.63 12.26 -2.73
N PHE A 2 -10.43 12.00 -2.23
CA PHE A 2 -9.30 11.62 -3.06
C PHE A 2 -9.33 10.12 -3.37
N ASP A 3 -8.79 9.72 -4.52
CA ASP A 3 -8.73 8.32 -4.94
C ASP A 3 -7.99 7.45 -3.92
N ALA A 4 -6.96 8.00 -3.26
CA ALA A 4 -6.25 7.30 -2.19
C ALA A 4 -7.10 6.95 -0.98
N GLU A 5 -8.11 7.75 -0.63
CA GLU A 5 -9.01 7.48 0.50
C GLU A 5 -9.93 6.30 0.18
N ILE A 6 -10.47 6.28 -1.04
CA ILE A 6 -11.29 5.18 -1.56
C ILE A 6 -10.45 3.90 -1.60
N ALA A 7 -9.25 3.97 -2.18
CA ALA A 7 -8.35 2.83 -2.27
C ALA A 7 -7.97 2.28 -0.89
N ALA A 8 -7.56 3.13 0.05
CA ALA A 8 -7.19 2.70 1.40
C ALA A 8 -8.36 2.01 2.12
N ALA A 9 -9.58 2.52 1.99
CA ALA A 9 -10.77 1.92 2.58
C ALA A 9 -11.06 0.53 1.98
N LEU A 10 -11.06 0.41 0.65
CA LEU A 10 -11.32 -0.85 -0.05
C LEU A 10 -10.27 -1.92 0.28
N LEU A 11 -8.99 -1.56 0.24
CA LEU A 11 -7.89 -2.47 0.48
C LEU A 11 -7.86 -2.96 1.93
N ASN A 12 -8.12 -2.06 2.89
CA ASN A 12 -8.18 -2.45 4.30
C ASN A 12 -9.38 -3.35 4.60
N ARG A 13 -10.53 -3.10 3.96
CA ARG A 13 -11.70 -3.98 4.07
C ARG A 13 -11.39 -5.35 3.47
N TRP A 14 -10.83 -5.39 2.26
CA TRP A 14 -10.44 -6.64 1.61
C TRP A 14 -9.45 -7.44 2.47
N ALA A 15 -8.43 -6.79 3.04
CA ALA A 15 -7.45 -7.45 3.90
C ALA A 15 -8.05 -8.07 5.18
N SER A 16 -9.17 -7.52 5.68
CA SER A 16 -9.91 -8.11 6.82
C SER A 16 -10.79 -9.30 6.44
N GLN A 17 -11.07 -9.51 5.16
CA GLN A 17 -12.04 -10.50 4.66
C GLN A 17 -11.39 -11.61 3.82
N ALA A 18 -10.22 -11.36 3.24
CA ALA A 18 -9.57 -12.26 2.30
C ALA A 18 -8.73 -13.35 3.00
N PRO A 19 -8.69 -14.59 2.45
CA PRO A 19 -7.74 -15.62 2.86
C PRO A 19 -6.30 -15.14 2.65
N LYS A 20 -5.38 -15.48 3.57
CA LYS A 20 -3.98 -15.02 3.59
C LYS A 20 -3.17 -15.37 2.33
N GLU A 21 -3.65 -16.27 1.48
CA GLU A 21 -2.93 -16.86 0.34
C GLU A 21 -3.06 -16.04 -0.96
N GLU A 22 -3.95 -15.04 -1.03
CA GLU A 22 -4.17 -14.25 -2.24
C GLU A 22 -3.23 -13.03 -2.34
N CYS A 23 -1.93 -13.29 -2.42
CA CYS A 23 -0.96 -12.24 -2.71
C CYS A 23 -1.25 -11.61 -4.10
N HIS A 24 -1.69 -10.35 -4.08
CA HIS A 24 -1.92 -9.44 -5.23
C HIS A 24 -3.32 -9.33 -5.84
N ALA A 25 -4.30 -10.13 -5.41
CA ALA A 25 -5.69 -9.98 -5.89
C ALA A 25 -6.29 -8.59 -5.56
N TYR A 26 -5.84 -7.97 -4.47
CA TYR A 26 -6.27 -6.64 -4.04
C TYR A 26 -6.03 -5.50 -5.05
N LEU A 27 -5.06 -5.63 -5.96
CA LEU A 27 -4.86 -4.63 -7.02
C LEU A 27 -5.93 -4.76 -8.13
N GLY A 28 -6.46 -5.96 -8.33
CA GLY A 28 -7.58 -6.22 -9.23
C GLY A 28 -8.83 -5.48 -8.77
N LEU A 29 -9.14 -5.56 -7.46
CA LEU A 29 -10.27 -4.84 -6.84
C LEU A 29 -10.28 -3.35 -7.17
N LEU A 30 -9.12 -2.69 -7.12
CA LEU A 30 -9.03 -1.26 -7.45
C LEU A 30 -9.29 -0.99 -8.93
N ARG A 31 -8.75 -1.83 -9.81
CA ARG A 31 -8.94 -1.70 -11.26
C ARG A 31 -10.39 -1.97 -11.67
N GLU A 32 -11.04 -2.95 -11.04
CA GLU A 32 -12.48 -3.20 -11.21
C GLU A 32 -13.32 -1.99 -10.78
N GLY A 33 -12.88 -1.28 -9.74
CA GLY A 33 -13.47 -0.02 -9.28
C GLY A 33 -13.11 1.20 -10.14
N ASN A 34 -12.51 1.02 -11.32
CA ASN A 34 -12.02 2.10 -12.22
C ASN A 34 -11.02 3.07 -11.58
N LEU A 35 -10.28 2.65 -10.56
CA LEU A 35 -9.18 3.44 -10.00
C LEU A 35 -7.92 3.25 -10.84
N HIS A 36 -7.41 4.35 -11.39
CA HIS A 36 -6.17 4.37 -12.16
C HIS A 36 -5.00 4.77 -11.26
N PHE A 37 -3.98 3.91 -11.16
CA PHE A 37 -2.84 4.14 -10.28
C PHE A 37 -1.54 3.57 -10.82
N THR A 38 -0.43 4.15 -10.38
CA THR A 38 0.91 3.58 -10.53
C THR A 38 1.35 2.97 -9.21
N ARG A 39 1.75 1.69 -9.24
CA ARG A 39 2.31 1.00 -8.07
C ARG A 39 3.83 1.20 -8.02
N LYS A 40 4.36 1.56 -6.85
CA LYS A 40 5.79 1.51 -6.55
C LYS A 40 6.03 0.75 -5.25
N VAL A 41 6.98 -0.18 -5.29
CA VAL A 41 7.49 -0.88 -4.11
C VAL A 41 8.95 -0.48 -3.94
N GLY A 42 9.34 -0.11 -2.74
CA GLY A 42 10.71 0.28 -2.41
C GLY A 42 11.15 -0.31 -1.08
N CYS A 43 12.45 -0.32 -0.84
CA CYS A 43 13.02 -0.70 0.45
C CYS A 43 13.85 0.46 0.97
N MET A 44 13.61 0.85 2.21
CA MET A 44 14.42 1.81 2.94
C MET A 44 15.37 1.04 3.85
N GLY A 45 16.66 1.32 3.73
CA GLY A 45 17.71 0.80 4.59
C GLY A 45 18.87 1.79 4.64
N THR A 46 19.74 1.65 5.64
CA THR A 46 20.95 2.45 5.73
C THR A 46 21.98 1.98 4.70
N HIS A 47 22.44 2.88 3.83
CA HIS A 47 23.40 2.53 2.79
C HIS A 47 24.75 2.09 3.40
N GLY A 48 25.21 0.89 3.08
CA GLY A 48 26.51 0.36 3.52
C GLY A 48 26.50 -0.40 4.84
N ILE A 49 25.35 -0.53 5.50
CA ILE A 49 25.17 -1.40 6.68
C ILE A 49 24.31 -2.58 6.23
N ARG A 50 24.70 -3.81 6.58
CA ARG A 50 23.81 -4.97 6.49
C ARG A 50 22.74 -4.82 7.57
N ASP A 51 21.79 -3.95 7.30
CA ASP A 51 20.78 -3.56 8.26
C ASP A 51 19.74 -4.67 8.39
N THR A 52 19.50 -5.15 9.61
CA THR A 52 18.42 -6.10 9.93
C THR A 52 17.04 -5.43 9.90
N GLY A 53 16.98 -4.10 9.71
CA GLY A 53 15.76 -3.29 9.71
C GLY A 53 15.34 -2.77 8.32
N VAL A 54 15.47 -3.56 7.26
CA VAL A 54 15.00 -3.15 5.92
C VAL A 54 13.48 -2.92 5.96
N CYS A 55 13.09 -1.65 5.81
CA CYS A 55 11.71 -1.23 5.85
C CYS A 55 11.16 -1.17 4.41
N CYS A 56 10.37 -2.16 4.01
CA CYS A 56 9.71 -2.14 2.72
C CYS A 56 8.59 -1.09 2.72
N THR A 57 8.35 -0.44 1.59
CA THR A 57 7.23 0.48 1.40
C THR A 57 6.51 0.13 0.13
N GLU A 58 5.19 0.30 0.15
CA GLU A 58 4.37 0.14 -1.03
C GLU A 58 3.44 1.34 -1.18
N SER A 59 3.49 1.95 -2.36
CA SER A 59 2.76 3.17 -2.71
C SER A 59 1.94 2.97 -3.98
N LEU A 60 0.69 3.41 -3.95
CA LEU A 60 -0.19 3.58 -5.12
C LEU A 60 -0.37 5.08 -5.35
N PHE A 61 0.11 5.57 -6.49
CA PHE A 61 0.01 6.97 -6.89
C PHE A 61 -1.17 7.16 -7.84
N PHE A 62 -2.05 8.10 -7.53
CA PHE A 62 -3.27 8.39 -8.29
C PHE A 62 -3.13 9.67 -9.12
N GLY A 63 -4.00 9.82 -10.12
CA GLY A 63 -3.97 10.96 -11.04
C GLY A 63 -4.29 12.31 -10.38
N ASP A 64 -5.01 12.28 -9.26
CA ASP A 64 -5.33 13.44 -8.42
C ASP A 64 -4.16 13.90 -7.51
N GLY A 65 -3.00 13.25 -7.64
CA GLY A 65 -1.80 13.53 -6.83
C GLY A 65 -1.82 12.90 -5.44
N SER A 66 -2.92 12.23 -5.05
CA SER A 66 -3.00 11.51 -3.78
C SER A 66 -2.25 10.18 -3.85
N ARG A 67 -1.95 9.62 -2.68
CA ARG A 67 -1.21 8.35 -2.56
C ARG A 67 -1.77 7.46 -1.47
N ALA A 68 -2.03 6.19 -1.79
CA ALA A 68 -2.22 5.17 -0.76
C ALA A 68 -0.85 4.53 -0.44
N LEU A 69 -0.49 4.48 0.84
CA LEU A 69 0.81 3.99 1.32
C LEU A 69 0.62 2.91 2.39
N ARG A 70 1.46 1.89 2.37
CA ARG A 70 1.70 1.00 3.50
C ARG A 70 3.17 0.69 3.66
N ILE A 71 3.54 0.25 4.85
CA ILE A 71 4.92 0.00 5.25
C ILE A 71 5.05 -1.46 5.68
N GLY A 72 6.20 -2.06 5.39
CA GLY A 72 6.55 -3.41 5.84
C GLY A 72 6.63 -3.40 7.36
N ALA A 73 5.91 -4.33 7.98
CA ALA A 73 5.86 -4.51 9.42
C ALA A 73 6.16 -5.98 9.69
N PRO A 74 7.45 -6.35 9.89
CA PRO A 74 7.86 -7.75 10.05
C PRO A 74 7.12 -8.47 11.19
N ASP A 75 6.73 -7.72 12.22
CA ASP A 75 6.02 -8.23 13.39
C ASP A 75 4.48 -8.25 13.21
N SER A 76 3.95 -7.91 12.03
CA SER A 76 2.51 -7.96 11.76
C SER A 76 2.09 -9.27 11.10
N ASP A 77 0.85 -9.70 11.37
CA ASP A 77 0.26 -10.93 10.81
C ASP A 77 0.27 -11.04 9.28
N THR A 78 0.42 -9.91 8.59
CA THR A 78 0.43 -9.80 7.13
C THR A 78 1.77 -9.35 6.57
N GLY A 79 2.75 -9.07 7.43
CA GLY A 79 4.04 -8.46 7.05
C GLY A 79 3.94 -6.99 6.62
N TRP A 80 2.75 -6.39 6.67
CA TRP A 80 2.48 -5.01 6.26
C TRP A 80 1.60 -4.28 7.27
N THR A 81 1.69 -2.96 7.31
CA THR A 81 0.69 -2.11 7.95
C THR A 81 -0.61 -2.07 7.14
N ARG A 82 -1.67 -1.53 7.76
CA ARG A 82 -2.85 -1.08 7.02
C ARG A 82 -2.45 0.01 6.01
N TRP A 83 -3.27 0.14 4.97
CA TRP A 83 -3.15 1.22 3.99
C TRP A 83 -3.59 2.54 4.60
N ALA A 84 -2.78 3.57 4.41
CA ALA A 84 -3.06 4.95 4.78
C ALA A 84 -3.17 5.80 3.51
N ALA A 85 -4.16 6.70 3.48
CA ALA A 85 -4.29 7.69 2.42
C ALA A 85 -3.46 8.93 2.75
N LEU A 86 -2.71 9.42 1.77
CA LEU A 86 -1.93 10.64 1.84
C LEU A 86 -2.46 11.61 0.80
N GLN A 87 -2.80 12.81 1.25
CA GLN A 87 -3.26 13.88 0.39
C GLN A 87 -2.09 14.46 -0.42
N PRO A 88 -2.36 15.10 -1.58
CA PRO A 88 -1.34 15.82 -2.33
C PRO A 88 -0.67 16.88 -1.44
N LEU A 89 0.64 17.07 -1.60
CA LEU A 89 1.35 18.18 -0.95
C LEU A 89 0.90 19.50 -1.62
N GLN A 90 0.47 20.46 -0.81
CA GLN A 90 0.07 21.81 -1.24
C GLN A 90 1.28 22.73 -1.43
#